data_AF-A0A7J0EFQ8-F1
#
_entry.id   AF-A0A7J0EFQ8-F1
#
_cell.length_a   1.000
_cell.length_b   1.000
_cell.length_c   1.000
_cell.angle_alpha   90.00
_cell.angle_beta   90.00
_cell.angle_gamma   90.00
#
_symmetry.space_group_name_H-M   'P 1'
#
loop_
_entity.id
_entity.type
_entity.pdbx_description
1 polymer ?
#
loop_
_entity_poly.entity_id
_entity_poly.type
_entity_poly.pdbx_seq_one_letter_code
_entity_poly.pdbx_strand_id
1 'polypeptide(L)'
;MGKVDSILQKANQQNQMRPMFSSYMAIMDQYAKRGDIHNSEKMLHRMRQNGYMDRIRKFQALIKAYINAKVLAYGIRERMKADNIFPNKAVTRQLAQVDAFRRTGCRICWIEDFPMGQ
;
A
#
# COMPACT_ATOMS: atom_id res chain seq x y z
N MET A 1 1.83 46.86 5.04
CA MET A 1 2.20 45.42 5.03
C MET A 1 1.37 44.72 6.09
N GLY A 2 0.48 43.76 5.87
CA GLY A 2 -0.08 43.11 4.68
C GLY A 2 -1.19 42.20 5.22
N LYS A 3 -2.40 42.73 5.42
CA LYS A 3 -3.56 41.95 5.94
C LYS A 3 -3.94 40.78 5.02
N VAL A 4 -3.42 40.79 3.80
CA VAL A 4 -3.60 39.75 2.77
C VAL A 4 -2.77 38.50 3.08
N ASP A 5 -1.59 38.65 3.68
CA ASP A 5 -0.70 37.51 4.00
C ASP A 5 -1.29 36.60 5.08
N SER A 6 -2.10 37.14 6.01
CA SER A 6 -2.77 36.33 7.05
C SER A 6 -3.91 35.47 6.50
N ILE A 7 -4.54 35.88 5.39
CA ILE A 7 -5.61 35.09 4.75
C ILE A 7 -5.00 33.92 3.96
N LEU A 8 -3.86 34.15 3.30
CA LEU A 8 -3.13 33.11 2.56
C LEU A 8 -2.58 32.00 3.46
N GLN A 9 -2.19 32.32 4.70
CA GLN A 9 -1.71 31.29 5.64
C GLN A 9 -2.85 30.44 6.22
N LYS A 10 -4.07 31.00 6.37
CA LYS A 10 -5.25 30.27 6.86
C LYS A 10 -5.90 29.36 5.81
N ALA A 11 -5.78 29.70 4.52
CA ALA A 11 -6.29 28.84 3.44
C ALA A 11 -5.46 27.55 3.24
N ASN A 12 -4.20 27.54 3.67
CA ASN A 12 -3.34 26.35 3.61
C ASN A 12 -3.56 25.38 4.78
N GLN A 13 -4.25 25.82 5.84
CA GLN A 13 -4.56 25.00 7.02
C GLN A 13 -5.94 24.33 6.97
N GLN A 14 -6.86 24.80 6.10
CA GLN A 14 -8.23 24.28 6.04
C GLN A 14 -8.37 22.90 5.41
N ASN A 15 -7.33 22.36 4.76
CA ASN A 15 -7.42 21.05 4.10
C ASN A 15 -6.48 20.00 4.69
N GLN A 16 -6.22 20.03 6.00
CA GLN A 16 -5.78 18.85 6.74
C GLN A 16 -6.93 17.84 6.95
N MET A 17 -7.86 17.77 5.99
CA MET A 17 -8.87 16.73 5.95
C MET A 17 -8.14 15.41 5.74
N ARG A 18 -8.16 14.51 6.74
CA ARG A 18 -7.65 13.14 6.59
C ARG A 18 -8.21 12.58 5.29
N PRO A 19 -7.36 12.29 4.28
CA PRO A 19 -7.88 11.86 3.00
C PRO A 19 -8.65 10.57 3.21
N MET A 20 -9.87 10.53 2.69
CA MET A 20 -10.74 9.39 2.89
C MET A 20 -10.05 8.12 2.39
N PHE A 21 -10.32 6.99 3.06
CA PHE A 21 -9.83 5.68 2.65
C PHE A 21 -10.11 5.38 1.17
N SER A 22 -11.26 5.83 0.65
CA SER A 22 -11.65 5.73 -0.75
C SER A 22 -10.67 6.41 -1.71
N SER A 23 -10.20 7.61 -1.38
CA SER A 23 -9.23 8.37 -2.19
C SER A 23 -7.89 7.64 -2.26
N TYR A 24 -7.40 7.14 -1.13
CA TYR A 24 -6.18 6.34 -1.08
C TYR A 24 -6.30 5.05 -1.90
N MET A 25 -7.43 4.34 -1.75
CA MET A 25 -7.71 3.13 -2.51
C MET A 25 -7.81 3.37 -4.02
N ALA A 26 -8.38 4.49 -4.46
CA ALA A 26 -8.48 4.81 -5.87
C ALA A 26 -7.09 4.98 -6.51
N ILE A 27 -6.20 5.72 -5.84
CA ILE A 27 -4.82 5.89 -6.28
C ILE A 27 -4.07 4.55 -6.25
N MET A 28 -4.23 3.78 -5.18
CA MET A 28 -3.59 2.47 -5.04
C MET A 28 -4.04 1.47 -6.12
N ASP A 29 -5.32 1.46 -6.51
CA ASP A 29 -5.80 0.59 -7.60
C ASP A 29 -5.22 1.00 -8.96
N GLN A 30 -4.96 2.28 -9.19
CA GLN A 30 -4.25 2.73 -10.39
C GLN A 30 -2.80 2.24 -10.41
N TYR A 31 -2.09 2.35 -9.30
CA TYR A 31 -0.73 1.78 -9.19
C TYR A 31 -0.75 0.25 -9.33
N ALA A 32 -1.74 -0.41 -8.75
CA ALA A 32 -1.90 -1.85 -8.89
C ALA A 32 -2.12 -2.29 -10.34
N LYS A 33 -2.93 -1.56 -11.11
CA LYS A 33 -3.12 -1.81 -12.55
C LYS A 33 -1.83 -1.66 -13.35
N ARG A 34 -0.99 -0.70 -12.98
CA ARG A 34 0.33 -0.48 -13.60
C ARG A 34 1.41 -1.46 -13.13
N GLY A 35 1.17 -2.20 -12.05
CA GLY A 35 2.21 -3.04 -11.42
C GLY A 35 3.27 -2.21 -10.68
N ASP A 36 2.94 -0.97 -10.28
CA ASP A 36 3.88 -0.11 -9.56
C ASP A 36 3.87 -0.44 -8.06
N ILE A 37 4.77 -1.35 -7.67
CA ILE A 37 4.89 -1.83 -6.29
C ILE A 37 5.42 -0.72 -5.37
N HIS A 38 6.39 0.07 -5.83
CA HIS A 38 7.04 1.08 -5.00
C HIS A 38 6.03 2.13 -4.51
N ASN A 39 5.23 2.67 -5.43
CA ASN A 39 4.19 3.63 -5.06
C ASN A 39 3.05 2.98 -4.28
N SER A 40 2.74 1.70 -4.53
CA SER A 40 1.73 0.95 -3.78
C SER A 40 2.15 0.74 -2.31
N GLU A 41 3.40 0.36 -2.02
CA GLU A 41 3.93 0.23 -0.66
C GLU A 41 3.98 1.59 0.06
N LYS A 42 4.44 2.64 -0.62
CA LYS A 42 4.43 4.00 -0.07
C LYS A 42 3.02 4.43 0.33
N MET A 43 2.02 4.06 -0.46
CA MET A 43 0.63 4.35 -0.15
C MET A 43 0.14 3.55 1.07
N LEU A 44 0.49 2.26 1.14
CA LEU A 44 0.16 1.43 2.30
C LEU A 44 0.74 2.01 3.60
N HIS A 45 1.98 2.51 3.56
CA HIS A 45 2.61 3.17 4.70
C HIS A 45 1.86 4.45 5.11
N ARG A 46 1.47 5.30 4.15
CA ARG A 46 0.64 6.49 4.42
C ARG A 46 -0.72 6.12 5.03
N MET A 47 -1.35 5.05 4.56
CA MET A 47 -2.62 4.57 5.13
C MET A 47 -2.44 4.11 6.59
N ARG A 48 -1.31 3.47 6.91
CA ARG A 48 -0.96 3.09 8.28
C ARG A 48 -0.75 4.33 9.17
N GLN A 49 0.00 5.32 8.71
CA GLN A 49 0.20 6.59 9.43
C GLN A 49 -1.11 7.33 9.72
N ASN A 50 -2.09 7.21 8.83
CA ASN A 50 -3.42 7.83 9.00
C ASN A 50 -4.41 6.98 9.81
N GLY A 51 -3.97 5.82 10.35
CA GLY A 51 -4.78 4.96 11.21
C GLY A 51 -5.69 3.97 10.47
N TYR A 52 -5.52 3.76 9.15
CA TYR A 52 -6.30 2.80 8.37
C TYR A 52 -5.68 1.38 8.44
N MET A 53 -5.47 0.86 9.66
CA MET A 53 -4.74 -0.39 9.90
C MET A 53 -5.58 -1.65 9.72
N ASP A 54 -6.89 -1.55 9.89
CA ASP A 54 -7.87 -2.64 10.03
C ASP A 54 -8.56 -3.06 8.72
N ARG A 55 -8.29 -2.38 7.60
CA ARG A 55 -8.99 -2.63 6.33
C ARG A 55 -8.25 -3.64 5.45
N ILE A 56 -8.89 -4.75 5.11
CA ILE A 56 -8.33 -5.77 4.19
C ILE A 56 -8.10 -5.27 2.75
N ARG A 57 -8.88 -4.28 2.30
CA ARG A 57 -8.90 -3.83 0.89
C ARG A 57 -7.54 -3.30 0.41
N LYS A 58 -6.76 -2.68 1.31
CA LYS A 58 -5.42 -2.17 1.01
C LYS A 58 -4.44 -3.31 0.65
N PHE A 59 -4.54 -4.45 1.33
CA PHE A 59 -3.75 -5.64 1.01
C PHE A 59 -4.20 -6.26 -0.32
N GLN A 60 -5.50 -6.27 -0.60
CA GLN A 60 -6.01 -6.76 -1.89
C GLN A 60 -5.45 -5.97 -3.08
N ALA A 61 -5.41 -4.63 -2.98
CA ALA A 61 -4.83 -3.77 -4.01
C ALA A 61 -3.30 -3.94 -4.09
N LEU A 62 -2.62 -4.03 -2.94
CA LEU A 62 -1.19 -4.28 -2.89
C LEU A 62 -0.82 -5.60 -3.59
N ILE A 63 -1.46 -6.72 -3.24
CA ILE A 63 -1.19 -8.03 -3.85
C ILE A 63 -1.46 -8.00 -5.35
N LYS A 64 -2.51 -7.30 -5.80
CA LYS A 64 -2.79 -7.09 -7.23
C LYS A 64 -1.65 -6.36 -7.94
N ALA A 65 -1.03 -5.38 -7.29
CA ALA A 65 0.17 -4.71 -7.82
C ALA A 65 1.32 -5.71 -8.03
N TYR A 66 1.59 -6.56 -7.04
CA TYR A 66 2.62 -7.60 -7.15
C TYR A 66 2.32 -8.63 -8.26
N ILE A 67 1.05 -9.05 -8.40
CA ILE A 67 0.63 -9.96 -9.48
C ILE A 67 0.92 -9.33 -10.85
N ASN A 68 0.53 -8.07 -11.04
CA ASN A 68 0.70 -7.38 -12.32
C ASN A 68 2.16 -7.06 -12.62
N ALA A 69 2.96 -6.75 -11.59
CA ALA A 69 4.40 -6.59 -11.70
C ALA A 69 5.12 -7.93 -11.96
N LYS A 70 4.44 -9.07 -11.75
CA LYS A 70 5.02 -10.43 -11.78
C LYS A 70 6.19 -10.58 -10.80
N VAL A 71 6.09 -9.91 -9.65
CA VAL A 71 7.11 -9.92 -8.59
C VAL A 71 6.56 -10.67 -7.39
N LEU A 72 7.47 -11.33 -6.68
CA LEU A 72 7.22 -11.99 -5.42
C LEU A 72 6.84 -10.99 -4.34
N ALA A 73 5.71 -11.23 -3.66
CA ALA A 73 5.35 -10.48 -2.47
C ALA A 73 5.75 -11.26 -1.22
N TYR A 74 6.82 -10.83 -0.57
CA TYR A 74 7.29 -11.45 0.67
C TYR A 74 6.51 -10.92 1.88
N GLY A 75 6.19 -11.81 2.83
CA GLY A 75 5.70 -11.41 4.14
C GLY A 75 4.30 -10.79 4.19
N ILE A 76 3.50 -10.82 3.10
CA ILE A 76 2.16 -10.21 3.12
C ILE A 76 1.24 -10.94 4.10
N ARG A 77 1.30 -12.27 4.17
CA ARG A 77 0.43 -13.06 5.08
C ARG A 77 0.73 -12.76 6.54
N GLU A 78 2.02 -12.60 6.85
CA GLU A 78 2.58 -12.30 8.15
C GLU A 78 2.20 -10.87 8.56
N ARG A 79 2.31 -9.90 7.65
CA ARG A 79 1.85 -8.51 7.85
C ARG A 79 0.34 -8.44 8.10
N MET A 80 -0.45 -9.20 7.34
CA MET A 80 -1.90 -9.29 7.56
C MET A 80 -2.24 -9.88 8.94
N LYS A 81 -1.53 -10.94 9.34
CA LYS A 81 -1.69 -11.57 10.67
C LYS A 81 -1.28 -10.61 11.79
N ALA A 82 -0.19 -9.86 11.63
CA ALA A 82 0.25 -8.83 12.58
C ALA A 82 -0.78 -7.71 12.73
N ASP A 83 -1.43 -7.32 11.63
CA ASP A 83 -2.53 -6.35 11.64
C ASP A 83 -3.88 -6.98 12.07
N ASN A 84 -3.92 -8.25 12.53
CA ASN A 84 -5.13 -9.03 12.88
C ASN A 84 -6.19 -9.10 11.76
N ILE A 85 -5.75 -9.06 10.50
CA ILE A 85 -6.61 -9.14 9.32
C ILE A 85 -6.59 -10.56 8.73
N PHE A 86 -7.77 -11.17 8.64
CA PHE A 86 -7.93 -12.48 8.02
C PHE A 86 -8.17 -12.36 6.51
N PRO A 87 -7.43 -13.12 5.67
CA PRO A 87 -7.61 -13.09 4.23
C PRO A 87 -8.97 -13.67 3.83
N ASN A 88 -9.76 -12.90 3.07
CA ASN A 88 -10.99 -13.39 2.45
C ASN A 88 -10.66 -14.27 1.22
N LYS A 89 -11.64 -15.04 0.71
CA LYS A 89 -11.49 -15.92 -0.47
C LYS A 89 -10.82 -15.24 -1.68
N ALA A 90 -11.10 -13.95 -1.90
CA ALA A 90 -10.47 -13.17 -2.96
C ALA A 90 -8.97 -12.96 -2.73
N VAL A 91 -8.59 -12.55 -1.52
CA VAL A 91 -7.19 -12.33 -1.13
C VAL A 91 -6.42 -13.65 -1.13
N THR A 92 -7.00 -14.73 -0.63
CA THR A 92 -6.39 -16.06 -0.64
C THR A 92 -6.06 -16.53 -2.06
N ARG A 93 -6.96 -16.31 -3.03
CA ARG A 93 -6.70 -16.63 -4.45
C ARG A 93 -5.56 -15.79 -5.03
N GLN A 94 -5.49 -14.51 -4.69
CA GLN A 94 -4.41 -13.64 -5.14
C GLN A 94 -3.07 -14.01 -4.52
N LEU A 95 -3.04 -14.33 -3.22
CA LEU A 95 -1.84 -14.80 -2.54
C LEU A 95 -1.32 -16.10 -3.18
N ALA A 96 -2.20 -17.04 -3.54
CA ALA A 96 -1.79 -18.27 -4.24
C ALA A 96 -1.15 -17.98 -5.60
N GLN A 97 -1.61 -16.96 -6.34
CA GLN A 97 -0.99 -16.54 -7.60
C GLN A 97 0.42 -15.96 -7.38
N VAL A 98 0.59 -15.13 -6.35
CA VAL A 98 1.91 -14.57 -6.03
C VAL A 98 2.87 -15.64 -5.48
N ASP A 99 2.36 -16.56 -4.67
CA ASP A 99 3.10 -17.72 -4.16
C ASP A 99 3.55 -18.64 -5.30
N ALA A 100 2.81 -18.71 -6.42
CA ALA A 100 3.21 -19.49 -7.59
C ALA A 100 4.52 -18.96 -8.22
N PHE A 101 4.76 -17.64 -8.17
CA PHE A 101 6.05 -17.07 -8.60
C PHE A 101 7.22 -17.56 -7.72
N ARG A 102 6.99 -18.06 -6.49
CA ARG A 102 8.07 -18.62 -5.63
C ARG A 102 8.63 -19.91 -6.22
N ARG A 103 7.81 -20.69 -6.91
CA ARG A 103 8.25 -21.97 -7.50
C ARG A 103 9.06 -21.78 -8.78
N THR A 104 8.92 -20.63 -9.45
CA THR A 104 9.68 -20.30 -10.68
C THR A 104 10.89 -19.40 -10.43
N GLY A 105 11.08 -18.89 -9.21
CA GLY A 105 12.06 -17.85 -8.89
C GLY A 105 13.34 -18.28 -8.18
N CYS A 106 13.77 -19.54 -8.26
CA CYS A 106 15.12 -19.91 -7.82
C CYS A 106 16.14 -19.58 -8.91
N ARG A 107 16.50 -18.29 -9.01
CA ARG A 107 17.73 -17.69 -9.59
C ARG A 107 17.42 -16.24 -9.96
N ILE A 108 17.51 -15.32 -9.01
CA ILE A 108 18.23 -14.02 -9.11
C ILE A 108 17.81 -13.11 -7.96
N CYS A 109 18.84 -12.49 -7.38
CA CYS A 109 18.84 -11.64 -6.20
C CYS A 109 18.09 -10.30 -6.35
N TRP A 110 18.01 -9.63 -5.20
CA TRP A 110 17.68 -8.22 -4.92
C TRP A 110 16.19 -7.93 -4.69
N ILE A 111 15.82 -7.65 -3.43
CA ILE A 111 15.85 -6.29 -2.84
C ILE A 111 16.20 -6.48 -1.36
N GLU A 112 17.49 -6.42 -1.03
CA GLU A 112 17.90 -5.78 0.22
C GLU A 112 17.68 -4.29 0.00
N ASP A 113 16.90 -3.65 0.89
CA ASP A 113 16.77 -2.20 1.14
C ASP A 113 15.32 -1.84 1.52
N PHE A 114 14.87 -2.38 2.65
CA PHE A 114 13.94 -1.62 3.47
C PHE A 114 14.39 -1.73 4.93
N PRO A 115 15.14 -0.75 5.45
CA PRO A 115 15.39 -0.70 6.88
C PRO A 115 14.04 -0.45 7.55
N MET A 116 13.55 -1.46 8.28
CA MET A 116 12.59 -1.20 9.35
C MET A 116 13.35 -0.39 10.40
N GLY A 117 13.26 0.94 10.27
CA GLY A 117 13.74 1.87 11.27
C GLY A 117 12.93 1.72 12.57
N GLN A 118 13.66 1.30 13.60
CA GLN A 118 13.59 1.60 15.04
C GLN A 118 12.23 1.99 15.64
#